data_AF-A0A6L6BYM2-F1
#
_entry.id   AF-A0A6L6BYM2-F1
#
_cell.length_a   1.000
_cell.length_b   1.000
_cell.length_c   1.000
_cell.angle_alpha   90.00
_cell.angle_beta   90.00
_cell.angle_gamma   90.00
#
_symmetry.space_group_name_H-M   'P 1'
#
loop_
_entity.id
_entity.type
_entity.pdbx_description
1 polymer ?
#
loop_
_entity_poly.entity_id
_entity_poly.type
_entity_poly.pdbx_seq_one_letter_code
_entity_poly.pdbx_strand_id
1 'polypeptide(L)'
;ATPVFLSLVQNKPAAIRNRLAWQGAAVSFFVITLFALFGRLILNYLNISIPALQGAGGLLLLLVSLELLQGGTGNSSTQKDVNVALVPLGTPLLAGPGAIVATMLFVQKVDGVKSGIALFLAIVGVHLVIGISLMFSTKIVSLIKESGVMLVARIAGLLLAAIAFEMVINSIKAFFNL
;
A
#
# COMPACT_ATOMS: atom_id res chain seq x y z
N ALA A 1 -0.80 0.32 7.09
CA ALA A 1 0.16 1.44 7.07
C ALA A 1 0.38 2.09 8.44
N THR A 2 -0.67 2.45 9.19
CA THR A 2 -0.57 3.21 10.46
C THR A 2 0.31 2.58 11.56
N PRO A 3 0.22 1.27 11.86
CA PRO A 3 1.07 0.66 12.90
C PRO A 3 2.56 0.68 12.55
N VAL A 4 2.89 0.36 11.29
CA VAL A 4 4.27 0.37 10.77
C VAL A 4 4.81 1.80 10.68
N PHE A 5 3.98 2.78 10.27
CA PHE A 5 4.41 4.18 10.30
C PHE A 5 4.75 4.62 11.71
N LEU A 6 3.93 4.25 12.70
CA LEU A 6 4.16 4.62 14.08
C LEU A 6 5.50 4.07 14.59
N SER A 7 5.81 2.78 14.34
CA SER A 7 7.08 2.19 14.77
C SER A 7 8.31 2.91 14.18
N LEU A 8 8.20 3.47 12.97
CA LEU A 8 9.29 4.22 12.32
C LEU A 8 9.47 5.66 12.83
N VAL A 9 8.44 6.25 13.45
CA VAL A 9 8.43 7.67 13.87
C VAL A 9 8.30 7.87 15.38
N GLN A 10 8.31 6.79 16.18
CA GLN A 10 8.16 6.79 17.64
C GLN A 10 9.07 7.81 18.35
N ASN A 11 10.32 7.95 17.90
CA ASN A 11 11.31 8.84 18.51
C ASN A 11 11.45 10.22 17.85
N LYS A 12 10.50 10.62 16.99
CA LYS A 12 10.56 11.89 16.24
C LYS A 12 9.56 12.93 16.76
N PRO A 13 9.93 14.23 16.79
CA PRO A 13 9.02 15.33 17.09
C PRO A 13 7.76 15.32 16.21
N ALA A 14 6.63 15.80 16.75
CA ALA A 14 5.34 15.79 16.06
C ALA A 14 5.36 16.51 14.69
N ALA A 15 6.10 17.62 14.57
CA ALA A 15 6.26 18.34 13.32
C ALA A 15 6.97 17.49 12.24
N ILE A 16 8.02 16.77 12.63
CA ILE A 16 8.77 15.88 11.72
C ILE A 16 7.89 14.69 11.32
N ARG A 17 7.14 14.11 12.26
CA ARG A 17 6.20 13.03 11.97
C ARG A 17 5.13 13.45 10.95
N ASN A 18 4.52 14.62 11.11
CA ASN A 18 3.51 15.12 10.17
C ASN A 18 4.08 15.35 8.77
N ARG A 19 5.32 15.86 8.69
CA ARG A 19 6.03 15.99 7.41
C ARG A 19 6.27 14.62 6.75
N LEU A 20 6.72 13.63 7.52
CA LEU A 20 6.96 12.27 7.02
C LEU A 20 5.66 11.60 6.57
N ALA A 21 4.53 11.84 7.26
CA ALA A 21 3.21 11.34 6.87
C ALA A 21 2.82 11.83 5.45
N TRP A 22 2.91 13.14 5.21
CA TRP A 22 2.62 13.71 3.91
C TRP A 22 3.63 13.32 2.84
N GLN A 23 4.92 13.23 3.18
CA GLN A 23 5.93 12.75 2.24
C GLN A 23 5.66 11.31 1.82
N GLY A 24 5.35 10.41 2.76
CA GLY A 24 4.99 9.02 2.44
C GLY A 24 3.74 8.94 1.56
N ALA A 25 2.69 9.69 1.90
CA ALA A 25 1.47 9.77 1.09
C ALA A 25 1.73 10.33 -0.32
N ALA A 26 2.59 11.35 -0.45
CA ALA A 26 2.94 11.96 -1.73
C ALA A 26 3.79 11.02 -2.61
N VAL A 27 4.75 10.30 -2.02
CA VAL A 27 5.53 9.26 -2.75
C VAL A 27 4.60 8.16 -3.23
N SER A 28 3.71 7.67 -2.36
CA SER A 28 2.70 6.69 -2.75
C SER A 28 1.82 7.18 -3.88
N PHE A 29 1.32 8.42 -3.78
CA PHE A 29 0.47 9.03 -4.79
C PHE A 29 1.18 9.11 -6.14
N PHE A 30 2.44 9.52 -6.13
CA PHE A 30 3.25 9.58 -7.34
C PHE A 30 3.42 8.20 -7.98
N VAL A 31 3.79 7.18 -7.19
CA VAL A 31 3.96 5.81 -7.70
C VAL A 31 2.64 5.24 -8.24
N ILE A 32 1.55 5.36 -7.51
CA ILE A 32 0.23 4.89 -7.95
C ILE A 32 -0.21 5.61 -9.23
N THR A 33 -0.01 6.93 -9.31
CA THR A 33 -0.35 7.71 -10.52
C THR A 33 0.52 7.30 -11.71
N LEU A 34 1.82 7.07 -11.48
CA LEU A 34 2.74 6.59 -12.53
C LEU A 34 2.27 5.24 -13.09
N PHE A 35 1.94 4.28 -12.24
CA PHE A 35 1.42 2.98 -12.67
C PHE A 35 0.01 3.09 -13.27
N ALA A 36 -0.82 4.04 -12.84
CA ALA A 36 -2.12 4.29 -13.44
C ALA A 36 -1.99 4.77 -14.90
N LEU A 37 -1.05 5.68 -15.16
CA LEU A 37 -0.85 6.28 -16.49
C LEU A 37 -0.02 5.39 -17.42
N PHE A 38 1.10 4.87 -16.92
CA PHE A 38 2.11 4.21 -17.75
C PHE A 38 2.24 2.71 -17.48
N GLY A 39 1.51 2.19 -16.50
CA GLY A 39 1.67 0.82 -16.05
C GLY A 39 1.56 -0.22 -17.16
N ARG A 40 0.56 -0.10 -18.03
CA ARG A 40 0.41 -1.02 -19.18
C ARG A 40 1.60 -0.93 -20.15
N LEU A 41 2.11 0.27 -20.40
CA LEU A 41 3.25 0.48 -21.30
C LEU A 41 4.52 -0.18 -20.73
N ILE A 42 4.76 -0.02 -19.43
CA ILE A 42 5.86 -0.67 -18.71
C ILE A 42 5.74 -2.20 -18.80
N LEU A 43 4.56 -2.74 -18.51
CA LEU A 43 4.32 -4.19 -18.55
C LEU A 43 4.49 -4.76 -19.95
N ASN A 44 3.96 -4.09 -20.98
CA ASN A 44 4.10 -4.51 -22.37
C ASN A 44 5.57 -4.49 -22.80
N TYR A 45 6.32 -3.46 -22.44
CA TYR A 45 7.76 -3.38 -22.74
C TYR A 45 8.54 -4.53 -22.09
N LEU A 46 8.17 -4.92 -20.88
CA LEU A 46 8.79 -6.03 -20.15
C LEU A 46 8.21 -7.41 -20.52
N ASN A 47 7.22 -7.48 -21.42
CA ASN A 47 6.46 -8.70 -21.74
C ASN A 47 5.86 -9.39 -20.49
N ILE A 48 5.40 -8.60 -19.52
CA ILE A 48 4.73 -9.08 -18.31
C ILE A 48 3.22 -8.95 -18.48
N SER A 49 2.50 -10.04 -18.24
CA SER A 49 1.03 -10.05 -18.30
C SER A 49 0.40 -9.44 -17.04
N ILE A 50 -0.81 -8.88 -17.17
CA ILE A 50 -1.57 -8.37 -16.00
C ILE A 50 -1.82 -9.49 -14.96
N PRO A 51 -2.17 -10.73 -15.35
CA PRO A 51 -2.24 -11.85 -14.43
C PRO A 51 -0.91 -12.11 -13.69
N ALA A 52 0.25 -12.11 -14.38
CA ALA A 52 1.55 -12.27 -13.72
C ALA A 52 1.77 -11.23 -12.61
N LEU A 53 1.47 -9.96 -12.90
CA LEU A 53 1.58 -8.90 -11.91
C LEU A 53 0.60 -9.09 -10.76
N GLN A 54 -0.63 -9.53 -11.03
CA GLN A 54 -1.63 -9.81 -10.00
C GLN A 54 -1.19 -10.97 -9.09
N GLY A 55 -0.65 -12.05 -9.64
CA GLY A 55 -0.12 -13.18 -8.86
C GLY A 55 1.07 -12.75 -7.99
N ALA A 56 2.05 -12.05 -8.56
CA ALA A 56 3.19 -11.52 -7.82
C ALA A 56 2.75 -10.52 -6.73
N GLY A 57 1.79 -9.67 -7.05
CA GLY A 57 1.26 -8.69 -6.11
C GLY A 57 0.47 -9.34 -4.97
N GLY A 58 -0.27 -10.41 -5.25
CA GLY A 58 -0.91 -11.26 -4.26
C GLY A 58 0.11 -11.89 -3.31
N LEU A 59 1.20 -12.46 -3.82
CA LEU A 59 2.27 -13.04 -3.00
C LEU A 59 2.94 -12.00 -2.08
N LEU A 60 3.19 -10.80 -2.59
CA LEU A 60 3.76 -9.72 -1.77
C LEU A 60 2.77 -9.23 -0.70
N LEU A 61 1.47 -9.13 -1.02
CA LEU A 61 0.44 -8.84 -0.02
C LEU A 61 0.35 -9.95 1.04
N LEU A 62 0.54 -11.21 0.66
CA LEU A 62 0.57 -12.32 1.60
C LEU A 62 1.72 -12.16 2.59
N LEU A 63 2.92 -11.78 2.13
CA LEU A 63 4.05 -11.48 3.02
C LEU A 63 3.71 -10.37 4.02
N VAL A 64 3.17 -9.24 3.53
CA VAL A 64 2.74 -8.12 4.39
C VAL A 64 1.66 -8.58 5.39
N SER A 65 0.73 -9.43 4.95
CA SER A 65 -0.32 -9.95 5.82
C SER A 65 0.26 -10.81 6.96
N LEU A 66 1.24 -11.66 6.66
CA LEU A 66 1.91 -12.51 7.63
C LEU A 66 2.74 -11.68 8.61
N GLU A 67 3.38 -10.61 8.16
CA GLU A 67 4.09 -9.66 9.04
C GLU A 67 3.15 -9.00 10.05
N LEU A 68 1.95 -8.58 9.61
CA LEU A 68 0.93 -7.99 10.49
C LEU A 68 0.38 -9.00 11.51
N LEU A 69 0.20 -10.26 11.11
CA LEU A 69 -0.27 -11.33 11.99
C LEU A 69 0.78 -11.71 13.04
N GLN A 70 2.07 -11.68 12.67
CA GLN A 70 3.20 -12.00 13.56
C GLN A 70 3.55 -10.83 14.50
N GLY A 71 2.94 -9.66 14.35
CA GLY A 71 3.14 -8.51 15.25
C GLY A 71 4.26 -7.56 14.82
N GLY A 72 4.65 -7.54 13.54
CA GLY A 72 5.52 -6.49 12.97
C GLY A 72 7.01 -6.61 13.30
N THR A 73 7.52 -7.80 13.64
CA THR A 73 8.92 -8.02 14.05
C THR A 73 9.91 -8.29 12.90
N GLY A 74 9.50 -8.09 11.64
CA GLY A 74 10.38 -8.20 10.48
C GLY A 74 11.35 -7.03 10.32
N ASN A 75 12.57 -7.18 10.85
CA ASN A 75 13.81 -6.56 10.35
C ASN A 75 13.99 -5.02 10.39
N SER A 76 13.84 -4.39 11.56
CA SER A 76 14.24 -2.97 11.74
C SER A 76 15.60 -2.76 12.44
N SER A 77 16.48 -3.76 12.47
CA SER A 77 17.76 -3.68 13.20
C SER A 77 18.96 -3.13 12.41
N THR A 78 18.81 -2.63 11.16
CA THR A 78 20.03 -2.33 10.36
C THR A 78 20.12 -1.06 9.51
N GLN A 79 19.25 -0.05 9.64
CA GLN A 79 19.53 1.24 8.95
C GLN A 79 19.12 2.45 9.78
N LYS A 80 20.08 2.94 10.58
CA LYS A 80 19.93 4.13 11.42
C LYS A 80 20.00 5.47 10.65
N ASP A 81 20.33 5.50 9.36
CA ASP A 81 20.59 6.77 8.63
C ASP A 81 20.10 6.84 7.18
N VAL A 82 19.28 5.91 6.70
CA VAL A 82 18.69 6.05 5.36
C VAL A 82 17.33 6.71 5.49
N ASN A 83 17.25 7.96 5.00
CA ASN A 83 16.07 8.78 4.77
C ASN A 83 14.73 8.00 4.85
N VAL A 84 14.20 7.86 6.07
CA VAL A 84 13.11 6.94 6.46
C VAL A 84 11.78 7.20 5.72
N ALA A 85 11.70 8.30 4.95
CA ALA A 85 10.57 8.60 4.07
C ALA A 85 10.63 7.88 2.71
N LEU A 86 11.82 7.49 2.24
CA LEU A 86 12.03 7.02 0.86
C LEU A 86 11.96 5.50 0.69
N VAL A 87 12.27 4.72 1.74
CA VAL A 87 12.13 3.25 1.76
C VAL A 87 11.92 2.87 3.23
N PRO A 88 10.81 2.23 3.69
CA PRO A 88 9.79 1.45 2.98
C PRO A 88 8.37 2.10 2.96
N LEU A 89 8.22 3.35 3.40
CA LEU A 89 6.90 3.97 3.62
C LEU A 89 6.14 4.25 2.33
N GLY A 90 6.77 4.91 1.35
CA GLY A 90 6.17 5.15 0.03
C GLY A 90 6.03 3.86 -0.79
N THR A 91 7.09 3.05 -0.81
CA THR A 91 7.17 1.73 -1.44
C THR A 91 7.95 0.79 -0.52
N PRO A 92 7.43 -0.39 -0.13
CA PRO A 92 6.23 -1.09 -0.61
C PRO A 92 4.96 -0.90 0.25
N LEU A 93 4.99 -0.10 1.32
CA LEU A 93 3.89 -0.12 2.30
C LEU A 93 2.62 0.63 1.86
N LEU A 94 2.75 1.77 1.15
CA LEU A 94 1.61 2.60 0.73
C LEU A 94 1.24 2.39 -0.75
N ALA A 95 2.21 2.54 -1.67
CA ALA A 95 2.06 2.13 -3.06
C ALA A 95 2.42 0.64 -3.20
N GLY A 96 1.77 -0.18 -2.38
CA GLY A 96 2.04 -1.61 -2.36
C GLY A 96 1.55 -2.32 -3.62
N PRO A 97 2.04 -3.54 -3.85
CA PRO A 97 1.67 -4.36 -5.00
C PRO A 97 0.15 -4.51 -5.17
N GLY A 98 -0.59 -4.68 -4.06
CA GLY A 98 -2.06 -4.69 -4.08
C GLY A 98 -2.68 -3.41 -4.61
N ALA A 99 -2.20 -2.26 -4.15
CA ALA A 99 -2.69 -0.95 -4.58
C ALA A 99 -2.36 -0.67 -6.05
N ILE A 100 -1.15 -1.05 -6.50
CA ILE A 100 -0.72 -0.93 -7.89
C ILE A 100 -1.62 -1.78 -8.79
N VAL A 101 -1.79 -3.07 -8.47
CA VAL A 101 -2.62 -3.99 -9.26
C VAL A 101 -4.07 -3.54 -9.28
N ALA A 102 -4.65 -3.20 -8.13
CA ALA A 102 -6.02 -2.71 -8.05
C ALA A 102 -6.22 -1.46 -8.92
N THR A 103 -5.29 -0.50 -8.83
CA THR A 103 -5.33 0.72 -9.65
C THR A 103 -5.28 0.38 -11.13
N MET A 104 -4.38 -0.52 -11.56
CA MET A 104 -4.30 -0.96 -12.96
C MET A 104 -5.58 -1.61 -13.44
N LEU A 105 -6.23 -2.45 -12.62
CA LEU A 105 -7.51 -3.07 -12.92
C LEU A 105 -8.63 -2.02 -13.06
N PHE A 106 -8.64 -0.99 -12.20
CA PHE A 106 -9.59 0.12 -12.33
C PHE A 106 -9.34 0.97 -13.56
N VAL A 107 -8.08 1.23 -13.93
CA VAL A 107 -7.73 1.88 -15.21
C VAL A 107 -8.30 1.10 -16.39
N GLN A 108 -8.39 -0.23 -16.33
CA GLN A 108 -9.01 -1.02 -17.41
C GLN A 108 -10.52 -0.82 -17.57
N LYS A 109 -11.19 -0.31 -16.54
CA LYS A 109 -12.63 -0.04 -16.53
C LYS A 109 -12.96 1.41 -16.89
N VAL A 110 -11.95 2.22 -17.24
CA VAL A 110 -12.12 3.63 -17.58
C VAL A 110 -12.61 3.75 -19.02
N ASP A 111 -13.91 3.94 -19.16
CA ASP A 111 -14.56 4.19 -20.46
C ASP A 111 -14.83 5.69 -20.65
N GLY A 112 -13.80 6.43 -21.04
CA GLY A 112 -13.88 7.86 -21.39
C GLY A 112 -13.45 8.85 -20.29
N VAL A 113 -13.62 10.15 -20.57
CA VAL A 113 -13.05 11.23 -19.75
C VAL A 113 -13.69 11.31 -18.36
N LYS A 114 -15.00 11.09 -18.24
CA LYS A 114 -15.72 11.18 -16.97
C LYS A 114 -15.25 10.14 -15.95
N SER A 115 -15.16 8.87 -16.37
CA SER A 115 -14.65 7.77 -15.53
C SER A 115 -13.16 7.94 -15.23
N GLY A 116 -12.38 8.51 -16.16
CA GLY A 116 -10.98 8.86 -15.93
C GLY A 116 -10.80 9.93 -14.84
N ILE A 117 -11.59 11.00 -14.89
CA ILE A 117 -11.61 12.03 -13.84
C ILE A 117 -12.06 11.44 -12.50
N ALA A 118 -13.09 10.59 -12.50
CA ALA A 118 -13.57 9.92 -11.29
C ALA A 118 -12.48 9.05 -10.65
N LEU A 119 -11.74 8.27 -11.45
CA LEU A 119 -10.61 7.48 -10.97
C LEU A 119 -9.50 8.37 -10.41
N PHE A 120 -9.13 9.44 -11.10
CA PHE A 120 -8.12 10.38 -10.62
C PHE A 120 -8.51 10.99 -9.27
N LEU A 121 -9.77 11.45 -9.13
CA LEU A 121 -10.28 11.98 -7.87
C LEU A 121 -10.30 10.93 -6.76
N ALA A 122 -10.60 9.67 -7.08
CA ALA A 122 -10.53 8.57 -6.12
C ALA A 122 -9.08 8.34 -5.63
N ILE A 123 -8.10 8.36 -6.54
CA ILE A 123 -6.68 8.23 -6.18
C ILE A 123 -6.27 9.40 -5.27
N VAL A 124 -6.61 10.64 -5.63
CA VAL A 124 -6.32 11.82 -4.80
C VAL A 124 -6.98 11.68 -3.42
N GLY A 125 -8.27 11.35 -3.39
CA GLY A 125 -9.06 11.21 -2.15
C GLY A 125 -8.48 10.17 -1.20
N VAL A 126 -8.14 8.97 -1.70
CA VAL A 126 -7.51 7.91 -0.88
C VAL A 126 -6.17 8.38 -0.32
N HIS A 127 -5.33 9.07 -1.10
CA HIS A 127 -4.05 9.55 -0.62
C HIS A 127 -4.16 10.70 0.40
N LEU A 128 -5.19 11.55 0.28
CA LEU A 128 -5.52 12.53 1.32
C LEU A 128 -5.94 11.83 2.63
N VAL A 129 -6.80 10.81 2.55
CA VAL A 129 -7.21 10.01 3.71
C VAL A 129 -6.01 9.32 4.36
N ILE A 130 -5.10 8.76 3.57
CA ILE A 130 -3.84 8.16 4.06
C ILE A 130 -3.00 9.23 4.78
N GLY A 131 -2.74 10.37 4.14
CA GLY A 131 -1.93 11.45 4.73
C GLY A 131 -2.49 11.94 6.06
N ILE A 132 -3.80 12.19 6.11
CA ILE A 132 -4.53 12.58 7.32
C ILE A 132 -4.45 11.48 8.39
N SER A 133 -4.72 10.22 8.04
CA SER A 133 -4.65 9.09 8.97
C SER A 133 -3.27 8.94 9.60
N LEU A 134 -2.21 9.11 8.80
CA LEU A 134 -0.82 9.04 9.27
C LEU A 134 -0.45 10.25 10.15
N MET A 135 -0.92 11.46 9.84
CA MET A 135 -0.75 12.63 10.72
C MET A 135 -1.38 12.40 12.10
N PHE A 136 -2.58 11.82 12.13
CA PHE A 136 -3.30 11.54 13.36
C PHE A 136 -2.92 10.21 14.01
N SER A 137 -1.94 9.47 13.48
CA SER A 137 -1.51 8.15 13.98
C SER A 137 -1.26 8.12 15.49
N THR A 138 -0.62 9.14 16.08
CA THR A 138 -0.42 9.21 17.54
C THR A 138 -1.70 9.44 18.33
N LYS A 139 -2.65 10.23 17.79
CA LYS A 139 -3.96 10.39 18.43
C LYS A 139 -4.78 9.11 18.35
N ILE A 140 -4.72 8.42 17.21
CA ILE A 140 -5.36 7.11 17.01
C ILE A 140 -4.84 6.15 18.07
N VAL A 141 -3.52 6.06 18.25
CA VAL A 141 -2.90 5.19 19.25
C VAL A 141 -3.27 5.60 20.68
N SER A 142 -3.32 6.89 21.00
CA SER A 142 -3.76 7.33 22.33
C SER A 142 -5.23 6.98 22.62
N LEU A 143 -6.07 6.88 21.59
CA LEU A 143 -7.49 6.56 21.72
C LEU A 143 -7.73 5.06 21.88
N ILE A 144 -7.13 4.23 21.00
CA ILE A 144 -7.37 2.78 20.98
C ILE A 144 -6.32 1.97 21.75
N LYS A 145 -5.27 2.63 22.24
CA LYS A 145 -4.10 2.07 22.93
C LYS A 145 -3.33 1.07 22.06
N GLU A 146 -2.13 0.68 22.49
CA GLU A 146 -1.28 -0.24 21.71
C GLU A 146 -1.96 -1.59 21.44
N SER A 147 -2.68 -2.13 22.43
CA SER A 147 -3.43 -3.38 22.27
C SER A 147 -4.51 -3.29 21.20
N GLY A 148 -5.20 -2.15 21.07
CA GLY A 148 -6.20 -1.93 20.02
C GLY A 148 -5.56 -1.80 18.64
N VAL A 149 -4.40 -1.13 18.54
CA VAL A 149 -3.62 -1.06 17.29
C VAL A 149 -3.20 -2.46 16.85
N MET A 150 -2.73 -3.31 17.77
CA MET A 150 -2.35 -4.69 17.47
C MET A 150 -3.55 -5.52 17.01
N LEU A 151 -4.71 -5.39 17.66
CA LEU A 151 -5.93 -6.08 17.24
C LEU A 151 -6.34 -5.69 15.81
N VAL A 152 -6.39 -4.39 15.51
CA VAL A 152 -6.72 -3.89 14.17
C VAL A 152 -5.70 -4.36 13.14
N ALA A 153 -4.41 -4.36 13.48
CA ALA A 153 -3.36 -4.88 12.60
C ALA A 153 -3.56 -6.37 12.29
N ARG A 154 -3.93 -7.20 13.29
CA ARG A 154 -4.22 -8.62 13.07
C ARG A 154 -5.44 -8.83 12.19
N ILE A 155 -6.52 -8.08 12.42
CA ILE A 155 -7.73 -8.16 11.57
C ILE A 155 -7.40 -7.75 10.13
N ALA A 156 -6.66 -6.66 9.94
CA ALA A 156 -6.20 -6.23 8.63
C ALA A 156 -5.30 -7.28 7.97
N GLY A 157 -4.41 -7.93 8.74
CA GLY A 157 -3.59 -9.05 8.29
C GLY A 157 -4.44 -10.21 7.79
N LEU A 158 -5.46 -10.65 8.54
CA LEU A 158 -6.36 -11.72 8.11
C LEU A 158 -7.08 -11.37 6.79
N LEU A 159 -7.60 -10.15 6.67
CA LEU A 159 -8.28 -9.69 5.45
C LEU A 159 -7.32 -9.58 4.26
N LEU A 160 -6.11 -9.06 4.46
CA LEU A 160 -5.09 -8.96 3.42
C LEU A 160 -4.63 -10.33 2.94
N ALA A 161 -4.53 -11.32 3.83
CA ALA A 161 -4.21 -12.70 3.46
C ALA A 161 -5.31 -13.26 2.53
N ALA A 162 -6.58 -13.03 2.86
CA ALA A 162 -7.70 -13.45 2.02
C ALA A 162 -7.66 -12.78 0.63
N ILE A 163 -7.44 -11.46 0.58
CA ILE A 163 -7.29 -10.71 -0.68
C ILE A 163 -6.09 -11.24 -1.49
N ALA A 164 -4.98 -11.54 -0.82
CA ALA A 164 -3.79 -12.09 -1.46
C ALA A 164 -4.07 -13.44 -2.12
N PHE A 165 -4.74 -14.36 -1.41
CA PHE A 165 -5.18 -15.63 -1.98
C PHE A 165 -6.12 -15.43 -3.17
N GLU A 166 -7.08 -14.52 -3.05
CA GLU A 166 -8.00 -14.20 -4.14
C GLU A 166 -7.26 -13.67 -5.39
N MET A 167 -6.26 -12.80 -5.20
CA MET A 167 -5.41 -12.30 -6.28
C MET A 167 -4.62 -13.41 -6.96
N VAL A 168 -4.02 -14.33 -6.19
CA VAL A 168 -3.26 -15.48 -6.72
C VAL A 168 -4.19 -16.42 -7.50
N ILE A 169 -5.37 -16.74 -6.95
CA ILE A 169 -6.36 -17.60 -7.62
C ILE A 169 -6.83 -16.96 -8.92
N ASN A 170 -7.19 -15.67 -8.90
CA ASN A 170 -7.64 -14.94 -10.08
C ASN A 170 -6.54 -14.86 -11.15
N SER A 171 -5.29 -14.68 -10.74
CA SER A 171 -4.13 -14.77 -11.64
C SER A 171 -4.04 -16.14 -12.31
N ILE A 172 -4.15 -17.23 -11.54
CA ILE A 172 -4.08 -18.60 -12.08
C ILE A 172 -5.24 -18.83 -13.05
N LYS A 173 -6.48 -18.48 -12.68
CA LYS A 173 -7.65 -18.61 -13.57
C LYS A 173 -7.46 -17.87 -14.89
N ALA A 174 -6.95 -16.63 -14.82
CA ALA A 174 -6.67 -15.84 -16.01
C ALA A 174 -5.56 -16.42 -16.89
N PHE A 175 -4.59 -17.16 -16.34
CA PHE A 175 -3.58 -17.87 -17.15
C PHE A 175 -4.14 -19.09 -17.87
N PHE A 176 -5.06 -19.82 -17.23
CA PHE A 176 -5.64 -21.04 -17.78
C PHE A 176 -6.99 -20.82 -18.48
N ASN A 177 -7.45 -19.56 -18.61
CA ASN A 177 -8.78 -19.21 -19.13
C ASN A 177 -9.93 -19.99 -18.45
N LEU A 178 -9.84 -20.15 -17.12
CA LEU A 178 -10.84 -20.82 -16.28
C LEU A 178 -11.93 -19.86 -15.77
#